data_AF-A0A7X2L588-F1
#
_entry.id   AF-A0A7X2L588-F1
#
_cell.length_a   1.000
_cell.length_b   1.000
_cell.length_c   1.000
_cell.angle_alpha   90.00
_cell.angle_beta   90.00
_cell.angle_gamma   90.00
#
_symmetry.space_group_name_H-M   'P 1'
#
loop_
_entity.id
_entity.type
_entity.pdbx_description
1 polymer ?
#
loop_
_entity_poly.entity_id
_entity_poly.type
_entity_poly.pdbx_seq_one_letter_code
_entity_poly.pdbx_strand_id
1 'polypeptide(L)'
;MVVVLMDFEFDIQTMILLFIFGNLFIALLITAYRFHSHKDVASTMFIRSKWLQVLYWCSILIWDYVPHFIAIPLSNALILGGGCLEIIALLMMMGMMGRKVKLYYLAITVCSTISFCIIAVFFNHSSFRIASASLWVIMFVIYPAHHLTTNKDGSPLQRMLGLLYYCFAVIMLARSAVALIWETEMNVFTANLAQHLYYLGMYLLLTLGTAGFILLSNESSYETLKRMATYDEMTGILSRRAFIVEANLKLARAAKKMNYVTLLLLDLDHFKKVNDTYGHDAGDRVLKAFARTTQSQLGNGDLFGRVGGEEFAVLFCSVA
;
A
#
# COMPACT_ATOMS: atom_id res chain seq x y z
N MET A 1 -29.29 -40.36 7.35
CA MET A 1 -29.38 -38.89 7.34
C MET A 1 -28.47 -38.41 6.21
N VAL A 2 -29.02 -38.28 5.01
CA VAL A 2 -28.29 -37.79 3.84
C VAL A 2 -28.07 -36.31 4.10
N VAL A 3 -26.83 -35.92 4.39
CA VAL A 3 -26.45 -34.51 4.34
C VAL A 3 -26.62 -34.13 2.87
N VAL A 4 -27.74 -33.48 2.56
CA VAL A 4 -27.88 -32.69 1.35
C VAL A 4 -26.82 -31.60 1.51
N LEU A 5 -25.61 -31.88 1.01
CA LEU A 5 -24.69 -30.82 0.61
C LEU A 5 -25.51 -30.03 -0.39
N MET A 6 -25.97 -28.83 0.00
CA MET A 6 -26.45 -27.87 -0.97
C MET A 6 -25.34 -27.78 -2.02
N ASP A 7 -25.64 -28.17 -3.26
CA ASP A 7 -24.80 -27.89 -4.42
C ASP A 7 -24.80 -26.37 -4.58
N PHE A 8 -23.97 -25.71 -3.77
CA PHE A 8 -23.71 -24.28 -3.84
C PHE A 8 -22.76 -24.08 -5.02
N GLU A 9 -23.27 -24.31 -6.22
CA GLU A 9 -22.56 -23.98 -7.44
C GLU A 9 -22.57 -22.46 -7.57
N PHE A 10 -21.40 -21.85 -7.39
CA PHE A 10 -21.24 -20.43 -7.60
C PHE A 10 -21.36 -20.15 -9.10
N ASP A 11 -22.42 -19.45 -9.48
CA ASP A 11 -22.56 -18.99 -10.86
C ASP A 11 -21.40 -18.05 -11.23
N ILE A 12 -20.56 -18.52 -12.15
CA ILE A 12 -19.34 -17.82 -12.61
C ILE A 12 -19.73 -16.51 -13.30
N GLN A 13 -20.89 -16.45 -13.97
CA GLN A 13 -21.35 -15.22 -14.63
C GLN A 13 -21.65 -14.13 -13.60
N THR A 14 -22.30 -14.48 -12.50
CA THR A 14 -22.52 -13.59 -11.36
C THR A 14 -21.20 -13.11 -10.77
N MET A 15 -20.18 -13.97 -10.64
CA MET A 15 -18.85 -13.55 -10.19
C MET A 15 -18.21 -12.52 -11.14
N ILE A 16 -18.30 -12.71 -12.45
CA ILE A 16 -17.78 -11.74 -13.45
C ILE A 16 -18.47 -10.38 -13.28
N LEU A 17 -19.79 -10.34 -13.11
CA LEU A 17 -20.52 -9.09 -12.85
C LEU A 17 -20.04 -8.41 -11.56
N LEU A 18 -19.84 -9.18 -10.48
CA LEU A 18 -19.29 -8.64 -9.23
C LEU A 18 -17.91 -8.03 -9.42
N PHE A 19 -17.05 -8.61 -10.26
CA PHE A 19 -15.76 -8.02 -10.59
C PHE A 19 -15.87 -6.74 -11.40
N ILE A 20 -16.78 -6.67 -12.38
CA ILE A 20 -17.01 -5.46 -13.18
C ILE A 20 -17.44 -4.31 -12.26
N PHE A 21 -18.54 -4.51 -11.53
CA PHE A 21 -19.08 -3.47 -10.66
C PHE A 21 -18.16 -3.14 -9.50
N GLY A 22 -17.53 -4.14 -8.89
CA GLY A 22 -16.57 -3.94 -7.81
C GLY A 22 -15.41 -3.04 -8.25
N ASN A 23 -14.74 -3.38 -9.35
CA ASN A 23 -13.64 -2.55 -9.86
C ASN A 23 -14.10 -1.16 -10.31
N LEU A 24 -15.27 -1.05 -10.94
CA LEU A 24 -15.85 0.23 -11.35
C LEU A 24 -16.12 1.15 -10.15
N PHE A 25 -16.82 0.66 -9.12
CA PHE A 25 -17.13 1.44 -7.93
C PHE A 25 -15.85 1.85 -7.19
N ILE A 26 -14.87 0.95 -7.07
CA ILE A 26 -13.58 1.28 -6.47
C ILE A 26 -12.87 2.40 -7.26
N ALA A 27 -12.84 2.32 -8.60
CA ALA A 27 -12.24 3.35 -9.43
C ALA A 27 -12.92 4.72 -9.24
N LEU A 28 -14.26 4.74 -9.20
CA LEU A 28 -15.05 5.96 -9.00
C LEU A 28 -14.85 6.54 -7.59
N LEU A 29 -14.90 5.71 -6.54
CA LEU A 29 -14.73 6.14 -5.15
C LEU A 29 -13.34 6.72 -4.90
N ILE A 30 -12.28 6.06 -5.38
CA ILE A 30 -10.92 6.58 -5.22
C ILE A 30 -10.73 7.87 -6.04
N THR A 31 -11.32 7.95 -7.24
CA THR A 31 -11.28 9.18 -8.04
C THR A 31 -11.98 10.34 -7.33
N ALA A 32 -13.15 10.10 -6.73
CA ALA A 32 -13.87 11.09 -5.94
C ALA A 32 -13.11 11.51 -4.67
N TYR A 33 -12.54 10.55 -3.94
CA TYR A 33 -11.68 10.80 -2.76
C TYR A 33 -10.48 11.69 -3.11
N ARG A 34 -9.89 11.49 -4.29
CA ARG A 34 -8.77 12.28 -4.79
C ARG A 34 -9.13 13.70 -5.24
N PHE A 35 -10.42 14.03 -5.36
CA PHE A 35 -10.82 15.37 -5.79
C PHE A 35 -10.37 16.46 -4.81
N HIS A 36 -10.37 16.14 -3.50
CA HIS A 36 -9.98 17.05 -2.43
C HIS A 36 -8.61 16.72 -1.79
N SER A 37 -7.95 15.64 -2.26
CA SER A 37 -6.70 15.14 -1.68
C SER A 37 -5.51 15.35 -2.64
N HIS A 38 -4.28 15.29 -2.11
CA HIS A 38 -3.08 15.42 -2.95
C HIS A 38 -3.04 14.32 -4.01
N LYS A 39 -2.81 14.70 -5.27
CA LYS A 39 -2.69 13.75 -6.38
C LYS A 39 -1.32 13.11 -6.36
N ASP A 40 -1.21 11.89 -5.85
CA ASP A 40 0.00 11.10 -5.91
C ASP A 40 0.02 10.13 -7.13
N VAL A 41 1.22 9.63 -7.45
CA VAL A 41 1.42 8.73 -8.60
C VAL A 41 0.83 7.34 -8.33
N ALA A 42 0.91 6.85 -7.10
CA ALA A 42 0.47 5.51 -6.75
C ALA A 42 -1.05 5.35 -6.89
N SER A 43 -1.82 6.30 -6.39
CA SER A 43 -3.28 6.34 -6.56
C SER A 43 -3.71 6.50 -8.02
N THR A 44 -2.91 7.18 -8.84
CA THR A 44 -3.14 7.24 -10.30
C THR A 44 -2.96 5.86 -10.95
N MET A 45 -1.90 5.15 -10.60
CA MET A 45 -1.65 3.79 -11.11
C MET A 45 -2.72 2.82 -10.64
N PHE A 46 -3.19 2.96 -9.39
CA PHE A 46 -4.28 2.16 -8.84
C PHE A 46 -5.61 2.41 -9.55
N ILE A 47 -5.98 3.67 -9.84
CA ILE A 47 -7.21 3.94 -10.61
C ILE A 47 -7.11 3.34 -12.02
N ARG A 48 -5.95 3.49 -12.67
CA ARG A 48 -5.72 2.90 -14.01
C ARG A 48 -5.81 1.37 -13.98
N SER A 49 -5.29 0.71 -12.95
CA SER A 49 -5.41 -0.74 -12.83
C SER A 49 -6.86 -1.19 -12.76
N LYS A 50 -7.70 -0.51 -11.99
CA LYS A 50 -9.13 -0.83 -11.86
C LYS A 50 -9.87 -0.64 -13.18
N TRP A 51 -9.59 0.41 -13.94
CA TRP A 51 -10.16 0.57 -15.29
C TRP A 51 -9.73 -0.55 -16.24
N LEU A 52 -8.45 -0.95 -16.26
CA LEU A 52 -8.00 -2.07 -17.08
C LEU A 52 -8.68 -3.39 -16.68
N GLN A 53 -8.88 -3.62 -15.39
CA GLN A 53 -9.58 -4.81 -14.89
C GLN A 53 -11.07 -4.79 -15.26
N VAL A 54 -11.74 -3.64 -15.20
CA VAL A 54 -13.12 -3.50 -15.72
C VAL A 54 -13.18 -3.88 -17.20
N LEU A 55 -12.26 -3.34 -18.02
CA LEU A 55 -12.21 -3.65 -19.45
C LEU A 55 -11.97 -5.14 -19.70
N TYR A 56 -11.12 -5.79 -18.90
CA TYR A 56 -10.91 -7.24 -18.97
C TYR A 56 -12.19 -8.03 -18.66
N TRP A 57 -12.88 -7.73 -17.56
CA TRP A 57 -14.07 -8.49 -17.20
C TRP A 57 -15.21 -8.27 -18.21
N CYS A 58 -15.35 -7.05 -18.74
CA CYS A 58 -16.27 -6.77 -19.84
C CYS A 58 -15.88 -7.49 -21.13
N SER A 59 -14.58 -7.66 -21.43
CA SER A 59 -14.15 -8.31 -22.65
C SER A 59 -14.52 -9.80 -22.68
N ILE A 60 -14.56 -10.46 -21.52
CA ILE A 60 -15.01 -11.86 -21.42
C ILE A 60 -16.48 -12.02 -21.86
N LEU A 61 -17.35 -11.06 -21.55
CA LEU A 61 -18.78 -11.11 -21.88
C LEU A 61 -19.07 -10.99 -23.39
N ILE A 62 -18.10 -10.51 -24.17
CA ILE A 62 -18.23 -10.32 -25.62
C ILE A 62 -17.40 -11.31 -26.44
N TRP A 63 -16.79 -12.32 -25.81
CA TRP A 63 -15.94 -13.30 -26.49
C TRP A 63 -16.65 -14.03 -27.64
N ASP A 64 -17.96 -14.26 -27.52
CA ASP A 64 -18.74 -14.93 -28.57
C ASP A 64 -18.94 -14.05 -29.82
N TYR A 65 -18.78 -12.72 -29.69
CA TYR A 65 -18.99 -11.75 -30.77
C TYR A 65 -17.68 -11.28 -31.42
N VAL A 66 -16.53 -11.58 -30.82
CA VAL A 66 -15.22 -11.13 -31.27
C VAL A 66 -14.36 -12.33 -31.66
N PRO A 67 -13.60 -12.29 -32.77
CA PRO A 67 -12.72 -13.39 -33.13
C PRO A 67 -11.77 -13.76 -31.98
N HIS A 68 -11.75 -15.04 -31.62
CA HIS A 68 -11.02 -15.56 -30.45
C HIS A 68 -9.51 -15.23 -30.49
N PHE A 69 -8.92 -15.17 -31.69
CA PHE A 69 -7.51 -14.82 -31.89
C PHE A 69 -7.17 -13.37 -31.51
N ILE A 70 -8.16 -12.47 -31.45
CA ILE A 70 -8.02 -11.08 -30.98
C ILE A 70 -8.47 -10.97 -29.53
N ALA A 71 -9.65 -11.52 -29.22
CA ALA A 71 -10.31 -11.36 -27.93
C ALA A 71 -9.45 -11.91 -26.77
N ILE A 72 -8.86 -13.09 -26.94
CA ILE A 72 -8.12 -13.78 -25.88
C ILE A 72 -6.80 -13.06 -25.55
N PRO A 73 -5.89 -12.77 -26.52
CA PRO A 73 -4.65 -12.06 -26.19
C PRO A 73 -4.89 -10.67 -25.62
N LEU A 74 -5.86 -9.93 -26.15
CA LEU A 74 -6.23 -8.61 -25.65
C LEU A 74 -6.72 -8.68 -24.19
N SER A 75 -7.61 -9.61 -23.89
CA SER A 75 -8.12 -9.82 -22.53
C SER A 75 -6.99 -10.17 -21.57
N ASN A 76 -6.08 -11.06 -21.96
CA ASN A 76 -4.93 -11.44 -21.13
C ASN A 76 -3.98 -10.25 -20.88
N ALA A 77 -3.74 -9.40 -21.88
CA ALA A 77 -2.94 -8.19 -21.71
C ALA A 77 -3.60 -7.21 -20.72
N LEU A 78 -4.93 -7.06 -20.78
CA LEU A 78 -5.68 -6.19 -19.86
C LEU A 78 -5.58 -6.66 -18.40
N ILE A 79 -5.78 -7.95 -18.12
CA ILE A 79 -5.73 -8.46 -16.73
C ILE A 79 -4.31 -8.44 -16.16
N LEU A 80 -3.30 -8.79 -16.96
CA LEU A 80 -1.90 -8.75 -16.50
C LEU A 80 -1.41 -7.31 -16.30
N GLY A 81 -1.71 -6.42 -17.25
CA GLY A 81 -1.38 -5.00 -17.13
C GLY A 81 -2.09 -4.36 -15.94
N GLY A 82 -3.38 -4.66 -15.77
CA GLY A 82 -4.16 -4.26 -14.60
C GLY A 82 -3.56 -4.76 -13.29
N GLY A 83 -3.32 -6.08 -13.15
CA GLY A 83 -2.73 -6.66 -11.96
C GLY A 83 -1.33 -6.10 -11.65
N CYS A 84 -0.50 -5.91 -12.67
CA CYS A 84 0.82 -5.30 -12.52
C CYS A 84 0.74 -3.86 -11.99
N LEU A 85 -0.12 -3.01 -12.58
CA LEU A 85 -0.30 -1.64 -12.11
C LEU A 85 -0.82 -1.57 -10.68
N GLU A 86 -1.69 -2.49 -10.28
CA GLU A 86 -2.18 -2.59 -8.90
C GLU A 86 -1.06 -2.92 -7.91
N ILE A 87 -0.22 -3.91 -8.23
CA ILE A 87 0.92 -4.28 -7.40
C ILE A 87 1.94 -3.15 -7.36
N ILE A 88 2.24 -2.52 -8.50
CA ILE A 88 3.11 -1.35 -8.55
C ILE A 88 2.58 -0.23 -7.66
N ALA A 89 1.28 0.06 -7.71
CA ALA A 89 0.67 1.08 -6.87
C ALA A 89 0.84 0.76 -5.38
N LEU A 90 0.61 -0.50 -4.99
CA LEU A 90 0.83 -0.95 -3.61
C LEU A 90 2.30 -0.79 -3.19
N LEU A 91 3.25 -1.21 -4.03
CA LEU A 91 4.69 -1.09 -3.74
C LEU A 91 5.16 0.36 -3.70
N MET A 92 4.58 1.26 -4.52
CA MET A 92 4.85 2.70 -4.48
C MET A 92 4.41 3.32 -3.16
N MET A 93 3.20 2.98 -2.68
CA MET A 93 2.68 3.47 -1.40
C MET A 93 3.58 3.11 -0.22
N MET A 94 4.18 1.92 -0.28
CA MET A 94 5.10 1.44 0.74
C MET A 94 6.53 1.96 0.57
N GLY A 95 6.80 2.84 -0.40
CA GLY A 95 8.13 3.40 -0.64
C GLY A 95 9.15 2.41 -1.20
N MET A 96 8.71 1.28 -1.76
CA MET A 96 9.58 0.16 -2.13
C MET A 96 10.02 0.15 -3.60
N MET A 97 9.66 1.18 -4.37
CA MET A 97 9.91 1.22 -5.81
C MET A 97 11.34 1.61 -6.18
N GLY A 98 12.29 0.72 -5.87
CA GLY A 98 13.68 0.80 -6.31
C GLY A 98 13.87 0.41 -7.80
N ARG A 99 15.05 0.69 -8.35
CA ARG A 99 15.40 0.38 -9.75
C ARG A 99 15.25 -1.12 -10.08
N LYS A 100 15.73 -2.01 -9.21
CA LYS A 100 15.64 -3.47 -9.41
C LYS A 100 14.19 -3.96 -9.46
N VAL A 101 13.34 -3.45 -8.57
CA VAL A 101 11.91 -3.79 -8.50
C VAL A 101 11.19 -3.31 -9.77
N LYS A 102 11.46 -2.09 -10.23
CA LYS A 102 10.93 -1.57 -11.49
C LYS A 102 11.30 -2.47 -12.68
N LEU A 103 12.57 -2.86 -12.82
CA LEU A 103 13.00 -3.74 -13.89
C LEU A 103 12.35 -5.13 -13.78
N TYR A 104 12.20 -5.67 -12.57
CA TYR A 104 11.53 -6.94 -12.35
C TYR A 104 10.09 -6.92 -12.86
N TYR A 105 9.28 -5.94 -12.43
CA TYR A 105 7.88 -5.84 -12.86
C TYR A 105 7.72 -5.54 -14.35
N LEU A 106 8.64 -4.75 -14.93
CA LEU A 106 8.69 -4.55 -16.38
C LEU A 106 8.98 -5.86 -17.11
N ALA A 107 10.01 -6.60 -16.69
CA ALA A 107 10.41 -7.85 -17.31
C ALA A 107 9.30 -8.90 -17.25
N ILE A 108 8.70 -9.15 -16.08
CA ILE A 108 7.62 -10.14 -15.96
C ILE A 108 6.37 -9.73 -16.76
N THR A 109 6.06 -8.44 -16.87
CA THR A 109 4.93 -7.97 -17.69
C THR A 109 5.18 -8.22 -19.17
N VAL A 110 6.38 -7.89 -19.66
CA VAL A 110 6.77 -8.13 -21.06
C VAL A 110 6.82 -9.64 -21.36
N CYS A 111 7.50 -10.42 -20.51
CA CYS A 111 7.61 -11.86 -20.68
C CYS A 111 6.24 -12.56 -20.61
N SER A 112 5.36 -12.17 -19.69
CA SER A 112 4.01 -12.73 -19.60
C SER A 112 3.18 -12.43 -20.84
N THR A 113 3.26 -11.21 -21.37
CA THR A 113 2.55 -10.83 -22.60
C THR A 113 3.06 -11.64 -23.80
N ILE A 114 4.38 -11.76 -23.96
CA ILE A 114 4.99 -12.57 -25.03
C ILE A 114 4.58 -14.04 -24.89
N SER A 115 4.62 -14.58 -23.67
CA SER A 115 4.18 -15.95 -23.37
C SER A 115 2.75 -16.20 -23.83
N PHE A 116 1.83 -15.27 -23.59
CA PHE A 116 0.44 -15.40 -24.05
C PHE A 116 0.30 -15.32 -25.56
N CYS A 117 1.04 -14.44 -26.23
CA CYS A 117 1.06 -14.38 -27.70
C CYS A 117 1.55 -15.71 -28.30
N ILE A 118 2.61 -16.29 -27.74
CA ILE A 118 3.15 -17.58 -28.20
C ILE A 118 2.12 -18.69 -28.00
N ILE A 119 1.51 -18.79 -26.82
CA ILE A 119 0.50 -19.84 -26.54
C ILE A 119 -0.73 -19.66 -27.45
N ALA A 120 -1.16 -18.42 -27.69
CA ALA A 120 -2.30 -18.15 -28.57
C ALA A 120 -2.04 -18.60 -30.02
N VAL A 121 -0.82 -18.45 -30.53
CA VAL A 121 -0.45 -18.80 -31.91
C VAL A 121 -0.14 -20.28 -32.08
N PHE A 122 0.63 -20.88 -31.17
CA PHE A 122 1.21 -22.22 -31.35
C PHE A 122 0.51 -23.31 -30.53
N PHE A 123 -0.10 -22.98 -29.40
CA PHE A 123 -0.61 -23.93 -28.42
C PHE A 123 -2.02 -23.54 -27.96
N ASN A 124 -2.93 -23.33 -28.91
CA ASN A 124 -4.26 -22.72 -28.69
C ASN A 124 -5.24 -23.59 -27.86
N HIS A 125 -4.77 -24.42 -26.93
CA HIS A 125 -5.59 -25.08 -25.92
C HIS A 125 -5.81 -24.15 -24.72
N SER A 126 -7.04 -24.14 -24.21
CA SER A 126 -7.46 -23.30 -23.08
C SER A 126 -6.69 -23.61 -21.80
N SER A 127 -6.37 -24.88 -21.56
CA SER A 127 -5.69 -25.35 -20.36
C SER A 127 -4.25 -24.83 -20.24
N PHE A 128 -3.49 -24.80 -21.34
CA PHE A 128 -2.15 -24.19 -21.35
C PHE A 128 -2.21 -22.69 -21.06
N ARG A 129 -3.23 -21.99 -21.56
CA ARG A 129 -3.43 -20.56 -21.26
C ARG A 129 -3.73 -20.35 -19.78
N ILE A 130 -4.60 -21.16 -19.18
CA ILE A 130 -4.96 -21.08 -17.75
C ILE A 130 -3.75 -21.39 -16.86
N ALA A 131 -2.99 -22.43 -17.20
CA ALA A 131 -1.78 -22.81 -16.47
C ALA A 131 -0.73 -21.70 -16.52
N SER A 132 -0.46 -21.17 -17.71
CA SER A 132 0.45 -20.04 -17.92
C SER A 132 -0.01 -18.80 -17.16
N ALA A 133 -1.29 -18.43 -17.25
CA ALA A 133 -1.87 -17.31 -16.51
C ALA A 133 -1.60 -17.42 -15.01
N SER A 134 -1.88 -18.60 -14.45
CA SER A 134 -1.75 -18.87 -13.03
C SER A 134 -0.29 -18.76 -12.57
N LEU A 135 0.65 -19.29 -13.36
CA LEU A 135 2.09 -19.19 -13.07
C LEU A 135 2.59 -17.73 -13.12
N TRP A 136 2.17 -16.94 -14.12
CA TRP A 136 2.55 -15.53 -14.18
C TRP A 136 2.01 -14.73 -13.00
N VAL A 137 0.76 -14.98 -12.60
CA VAL A 137 0.17 -14.35 -11.41
C VAL A 137 0.98 -14.65 -10.15
N ILE A 138 1.50 -15.87 -9.97
CA ILE A 138 2.39 -16.19 -8.85
C ILE A 138 3.62 -15.29 -8.85
N MET A 139 4.26 -15.10 -10.00
CA MET A 139 5.45 -14.22 -10.13
C MET A 139 5.14 -12.76 -9.80
N PHE A 140 3.92 -12.30 -10.09
CA PHE A 140 3.46 -10.97 -9.70
C PHE A 140 3.27 -10.85 -8.17
N VAL A 141 2.63 -11.84 -7.52
CA VAL A 141 2.22 -11.70 -6.10
C VAL A 141 3.28 -12.16 -5.09
N ILE A 142 4.27 -12.97 -5.49
CA ILE A 142 5.22 -13.57 -4.54
C ILE A 142 6.14 -12.52 -3.89
N TYR A 143 6.55 -11.51 -4.64
CA TYR A 143 7.42 -10.44 -4.14
C TYR A 143 6.72 -9.58 -3.06
N PRO A 144 5.51 -9.01 -3.31
CA PRO A 144 4.80 -8.27 -2.27
C PRO A 144 4.43 -9.19 -1.10
N ALA A 145 4.05 -10.45 -1.34
CA ALA A 145 3.77 -11.41 -0.27
C ALA A 145 4.95 -11.56 0.71
N HIS A 146 6.14 -11.80 0.17
CA HIS A 146 7.34 -11.97 0.98
C HIS A 146 7.70 -10.71 1.76
N HIS A 147 7.64 -9.55 1.10
CA HIS A 147 8.03 -8.31 1.75
C HIS A 147 7.04 -7.89 2.84
N LEU A 148 5.73 -7.99 2.56
CA LEU A 148 4.66 -7.64 3.49
C LEU A 148 4.68 -8.49 4.76
N THR A 149 5.12 -9.75 4.66
CA THR A 149 5.17 -10.69 5.80
C THR A 149 6.48 -10.59 6.59
N THR A 150 7.61 -10.33 5.94
CA THR A 150 8.94 -10.35 6.59
C THR A 150 9.44 -8.98 7.04
N ASN A 151 8.77 -7.89 6.65
CA ASN A 151 9.12 -6.56 7.12
C ASN A 151 8.96 -6.45 8.64
N LYS A 152 10.09 -6.21 9.33
CA LYS A 152 10.14 -6.13 10.81
C LYS A 152 9.29 -4.96 11.33
N ASP A 153 9.32 -3.84 10.62
CA ASP A 153 8.58 -2.62 10.95
C ASP A 153 7.16 -2.61 10.34
N GLY A 154 6.74 -3.72 9.72
CA GLY A 154 5.44 -3.81 9.06
C GLY A 154 4.29 -3.94 10.05
N SER A 155 3.20 -3.21 9.77
CA SER A 155 1.98 -3.25 10.59
C SER A 155 1.29 -4.63 10.52
N PRO A 156 0.44 -5.00 11.49
CA PRO A 156 -0.32 -6.25 11.45
C PRO A 156 -1.15 -6.40 10.17
N LEU A 157 -1.67 -5.28 9.65
CA LEU A 157 -2.39 -5.23 8.38
C LEU A 157 -1.50 -5.65 7.20
N GLN A 158 -0.25 -5.16 7.13
CA GLN A 158 0.69 -5.56 6.09
C GLN A 158 0.94 -7.07 6.13
N ARG A 159 1.17 -7.64 7.32
CA ARG A 159 1.40 -9.09 7.46
C ARG A 159 0.18 -9.89 7.02
N MET A 160 -1.02 -9.46 7.37
CA MET A 160 -2.27 -10.10 6.93
C MET A 160 -2.42 -10.07 5.40
N LEU A 161 -2.14 -8.92 4.76
CA LEU A 161 -2.17 -8.80 3.30
C LEU A 161 -1.13 -9.71 2.64
N GLY A 162 0.08 -9.78 3.20
CA GLY A 162 1.13 -10.66 2.70
C GLY A 162 0.77 -12.15 2.78
N LEU A 163 0.18 -12.59 3.90
CA LEU A 163 -0.34 -13.95 4.05
C LEU A 163 -1.43 -14.26 3.02
N LEU A 164 -2.31 -13.30 2.75
CA LEU A 164 -3.36 -13.46 1.75
C LEU A 164 -2.79 -13.63 0.33
N TYR A 165 -1.75 -12.86 -0.03
CA TYR A 165 -1.05 -13.07 -1.30
C TYR A 165 -0.39 -14.45 -1.38
N TYR A 166 0.17 -14.97 -0.28
CA TYR A 166 0.70 -16.34 -0.24
C TYR A 166 -0.40 -17.39 -0.44
N CYS A 167 -1.52 -17.27 0.27
CA CYS A 167 -2.68 -18.15 0.08
C CYS A 167 -3.15 -18.13 -1.37
N PHE A 168 -3.22 -16.95 -1.98
CA PHE A 168 -3.61 -16.82 -3.37
C PHE A 168 -2.60 -17.45 -4.34
N ALA A 169 -1.29 -17.33 -4.08
CA ALA A 169 -0.25 -18.00 -4.86
C ALA A 169 -0.39 -19.53 -4.81
N VAL A 170 -0.74 -20.09 -3.65
CA VAL A 170 -1.01 -21.53 -3.50
C VAL A 170 -2.23 -21.96 -4.32
N ILE A 171 -3.31 -21.17 -4.30
CA ILE A 171 -4.49 -21.42 -5.16
C ILE A 171 -4.11 -21.40 -6.64
N MET A 172 -3.28 -20.43 -7.07
CA MET A 172 -2.80 -20.38 -8.46
C MET A 172 -1.96 -21.60 -8.84
N LEU A 173 -1.12 -22.09 -7.93
CA LEU A 173 -0.27 -23.26 -8.18
C LEU A 173 -1.14 -24.51 -8.34
N ALA A 174 -2.11 -24.71 -7.44
CA ALA A 174 -3.07 -25.80 -7.54
C ALA A 174 -3.89 -25.72 -8.84
N ARG A 175 -4.38 -24.52 -9.21
CA ARG A 175 -5.10 -24.30 -10.46
C ARG A 175 -4.27 -24.60 -11.70
N SER A 176 -2.99 -24.25 -11.70
CA SER A 176 -2.06 -24.60 -12.80
C SER A 176 -1.89 -26.11 -12.94
N ALA A 177 -1.72 -26.83 -11.82
CA ALA A 177 -1.62 -28.28 -11.83
C ALA A 177 -2.90 -28.97 -12.33
N VAL A 178 -4.08 -28.51 -11.89
CA VAL A 178 -5.37 -29.05 -12.36
C VAL A 178 -5.54 -28.87 -13.87
N ALA A 179 -5.22 -27.68 -14.39
CA ALA A 179 -5.31 -27.40 -15.82
C ALA A 179 -4.35 -28.27 -16.65
N LEU A 180 -3.15 -28.61 -16.15
CA LEU A 180 -2.18 -29.40 -16.91
C LEU A 180 -2.38 -30.92 -16.79
N ILE A 181 -2.85 -31.40 -15.65
CA ILE A 181 -2.84 -32.84 -15.31
C ILE A 181 -4.23 -33.47 -15.39
N TRP A 182 -5.27 -32.78 -14.89
CA TRP A 182 -6.59 -33.39 -14.68
C TRP A 182 -7.61 -32.98 -15.74
N GLU A 183 -7.66 -31.71 -16.11
CA GLU A 183 -8.68 -31.19 -17.04
C GLU A 183 -8.02 -30.57 -18.27
N THR A 184 -7.84 -31.38 -19.32
CA THR A 184 -7.21 -30.96 -20.57
C THR A 184 -8.04 -29.96 -21.37
N GLU A 185 -9.33 -29.78 -21.06
CA GLU A 185 -10.22 -28.78 -21.68
C GLU A 185 -10.81 -27.76 -20.69
N MET A 186 -10.05 -27.42 -19.64
CA MET A 186 -10.46 -26.38 -18.70
C MET A 186 -10.60 -25.02 -19.42
N ASN A 187 -11.69 -24.31 -19.18
CA ASN A 187 -11.96 -22.96 -19.68
C ASN A 187 -12.37 -22.02 -18.53
N VAL A 188 -12.65 -20.76 -18.86
CA VAL A 188 -12.98 -19.71 -17.86
C VAL A 188 -14.30 -20.00 -17.13
N PHE A 189 -15.25 -20.66 -17.78
CA PHE A 189 -16.56 -21.01 -17.26
C PHE A 189 -16.64 -22.44 -16.71
N THR A 190 -15.54 -23.19 -16.66
CA THR A 190 -15.54 -24.55 -16.13
C THR A 190 -15.84 -24.55 -14.63
N ALA A 191 -16.91 -25.22 -14.24
CA ALA A 191 -17.35 -25.33 -12.85
C ALA A 191 -16.59 -26.45 -12.11
N ASN A 192 -15.34 -26.16 -11.74
CA ASN A 192 -14.53 -27.06 -10.91
C ASN A 192 -14.00 -26.34 -9.65
N LEU A 193 -13.56 -27.11 -8.65
CA LEU A 193 -13.10 -26.55 -7.38
C LEU A 193 -11.95 -25.54 -7.55
N ALA A 194 -11.01 -25.78 -8.47
CA ALA A 194 -9.89 -24.89 -8.71
C ALA A 194 -10.33 -23.53 -9.29
N GLN A 195 -11.32 -23.52 -10.16
CA GLN A 195 -11.88 -22.31 -10.76
C GLN A 195 -12.71 -21.53 -9.73
N HIS A 196 -13.50 -22.21 -8.90
CA HIS A 196 -14.22 -21.58 -7.78
C HIS A 196 -13.27 -20.92 -6.78
N LEU A 197 -12.21 -21.62 -6.36
CA LEU A 197 -11.19 -21.08 -5.46
C LEU A 197 -10.43 -19.91 -6.09
N TYR A 198 -10.19 -19.95 -7.40
CA TYR A 198 -9.61 -18.82 -8.13
C TYR A 198 -10.48 -17.56 -8.07
N TYR A 199 -11.77 -17.68 -8.38
CA TYR A 199 -12.68 -16.54 -8.33
C TYR A 199 -12.88 -16.01 -6.91
N LEU A 200 -13.04 -16.90 -5.93
CA LEU A 200 -13.11 -16.49 -4.53
C LEU A 200 -11.82 -15.77 -4.08
N GLY A 201 -10.66 -16.31 -4.44
CA GLY A 201 -9.36 -15.69 -4.14
C GLY A 201 -9.19 -14.32 -4.80
N MET A 202 -9.61 -14.17 -6.06
CA MET A 202 -9.60 -12.90 -6.78
C MET A 202 -10.53 -11.88 -6.12
N TYR A 203 -11.70 -12.31 -5.65
CA TYR A 203 -12.66 -11.44 -4.95
C TYR A 203 -12.13 -10.97 -3.59
N LEU A 204 -11.51 -11.88 -2.84
CA LEU A 204 -10.83 -11.53 -1.58
C LEU A 204 -9.67 -10.56 -1.83
N LEU A 205 -8.87 -10.76 -2.89
CA LEU A 205 -7.83 -9.82 -3.28
C LEU A 205 -8.39 -8.45 -3.70
N LEU A 206 -9.50 -8.43 -4.44
CA LEU A 206 -10.16 -7.19 -4.82
C LEU A 206 -10.59 -6.39 -3.58
N THR A 207 -11.32 -7.03 -2.66
CA THR A 207 -11.87 -6.38 -1.46
C THR A 207 -10.79 -6.03 -0.43
N LEU A 208 -9.91 -6.98 -0.09
CA LEU A 208 -8.90 -6.78 0.94
C LEU A 208 -7.68 -6.01 0.40
N GLY A 209 -7.33 -6.17 -0.87
CA GLY A 209 -6.27 -5.39 -1.51
C GLY A 209 -6.64 -3.91 -1.63
N THR A 210 -7.91 -3.59 -1.90
CA THR A 210 -8.39 -2.20 -1.94
C THR A 210 -8.52 -1.59 -0.56
N ALA A 211 -9.09 -2.32 0.41
CA ALA A 211 -9.08 -1.90 1.81
C ALA A 211 -7.64 -1.68 2.30
N GLY A 212 -6.72 -2.60 1.96
CA GLY A 212 -5.30 -2.49 2.25
C GLY A 212 -4.67 -1.24 1.67
N PHE A 213 -4.93 -0.94 0.39
CA PHE A 213 -4.45 0.27 -0.27
C PHE A 213 -4.94 1.55 0.45
N ILE A 214 -6.24 1.62 0.78
CA ILE A 214 -6.84 2.79 1.45
C ILE A 214 -6.28 2.95 2.86
N LEU A 215 -6.20 1.87 3.63
CA LEU A 215 -5.73 1.90 5.02
C LEU A 215 -4.24 2.26 5.11
N LEU A 216 -3.40 1.71 4.23
CA LEU A 216 -1.99 2.07 4.15
C LEU A 216 -1.79 3.52 3.72
N SER A 217 -2.66 4.03 2.82
CA SER A 217 -2.68 5.44 2.46
C SER A 217 -3.00 6.33 3.65
N ASN A 218 -4.02 5.94 4.44
CA ASN A 218 -4.41 6.68 5.63
C ASN A 218 -3.33 6.64 6.72
N GLU A 219 -2.67 5.50 6.92
CA GLU A 219 -1.55 5.36 7.88
C GLU A 219 -0.41 6.33 7.55
N SER A 220 -0.04 6.46 6.27
CA SER A 220 0.98 7.40 5.81
C SER A 220 0.56 8.87 6.04
N SER A 221 -0.68 9.22 5.71
CA SER A 221 -1.22 10.56 5.98
C SER A 221 -1.27 10.86 7.48
N TYR A 222 -1.65 9.88 8.30
CA TYR A 222 -1.72 10.01 9.75
C TYR A 222 -0.33 10.21 10.36
N GLU A 223 0.67 9.44 9.94
CA GLU A 223 2.05 9.61 10.40
C GLU A 223 2.62 10.98 10.00
N THR A 224 2.29 11.47 8.81
CA THR A 224 2.69 12.82 8.39
C THR A 224 2.02 13.89 9.26
N LEU A 225 0.71 13.79 9.49
CA LEU A 225 -0.03 14.70 10.36
C LEU A 225 0.50 14.65 11.79
N LYS A 226 0.81 13.45 12.29
CA LYS A 226 1.41 13.23 13.60
C LYS A 226 2.78 13.88 13.70
N ARG A 227 3.64 13.78 12.68
CA ARG A 227 4.94 14.47 12.64
C ARG A 227 4.76 15.99 12.70
N MET A 228 3.88 16.56 11.89
CA MET A 228 3.58 18.00 11.93
C MET A 228 3.02 18.45 13.28
N ALA A 229 2.20 17.62 13.92
CA ALA A 229 1.69 17.89 15.26
C ALA A 229 2.78 17.74 16.35
N THR A 230 3.77 16.89 16.12
CA THR A 230 4.80 16.53 17.10
C THR A 230 5.99 17.49 17.09
N TYR A 231 6.41 17.95 15.91
CA TYR A 231 7.61 18.78 15.74
C TYR A 231 7.26 20.16 15.20
N ASP A 232 7.98 21.17 15.66
CA ASP A 232 7.94 22.52 15.08
C ASP A 232 8.61 22.49 13.69
N GLU A 233 7.87 22.87 12.65
CA GLU A 233 8.31 22.77 11.25
C GLU A 233 9.60 23.55 10.97
N MET A 234 9.82 24.64 11.69
CA MET A 234 10.94 25.53 11.43
C MET A 234 12.23 25.02 12.09
N THR A 235 12.14 24.55 13.33
CA THR A 235 13.31 24.19 14.15
C THR A 235 13.56 22.69 14.23
N GLY A 236 12.56 21.85 13.94
CA GLY A 236 12.65 20.39 13.98
C GLY A 236 12.65 19.77 15.37
N ILE A 237 12.50 20.58 16.42
CA ILE A 237 12.35 20.12 17.82
C ILE A 237 10.87 19.97 18.17
N LEU A 238 10.52 19.53 19.39
CA LEU A 238 9.12 19.31 19.75
C LEU A 238 8.29 20.59 19.63
N SER A 239 7.08 20.47 19.08
CA SER A 239 6.09 21.54 19.13
C SER A 239 5.63 21.77 20.58
N ARG A 240 5.06 22.94 20.88
CA ARG A 240 4.52 23.26 22.21
C ARG A 240 3.61 22.15 22.75
N ARG A 241 2.67 21.68 21.93
CA ARG A 241 1.69 20.66 22.31
C ARG A 241 2.39 19.33 22.64
N ALA A 242 3.33 18.92 21.79
CA ALA A 242 4.07 17.68 21.96
C ALA A 242 4.98 17.72 23.19
N PHE A 243 5.68 18.84 23.40
CA PHE A 243 6.50 19.06 24.58
C PHE A 243 5.70 18.90 25.87
N ILE A 244 4.51 19.52 25.96
CA ILE A 244 3.65 19.42 27.15
C ILE A 244 3.18 17.97 27.39
N VAL A 245 2.75 17.27 26.34
CA VAL A 245 2.30 15.86 26.46
C VAL A 245 3.44 14.96 26.94
N GLU A 246 4.61 15.04 26.30
CA GLU A 246 5.78 14.24 26.68
C GLU A 246 6.31 14.61 28.07
N ALA A 247 6.32 15.90 28.41
CA ALA A 247 6.73 16.37 29.73
C ALA A 247 5.82 15.81 30.83
N ASN A 248 4.50 15.83 30.64
CA ASN A 248 3.55 15.24 31.59
C ASN A 248 3.76 13.73 31.79
N LEU A 249 4.03 12.99 30.70
CA LEU A 249 4.34 11.56 30.79
C LEU A 249 5.62 11.30 31.58
N LYS A 250 6.66 12.12 31.38
CA LYS A 250 7.93 11.99 32.12
C LYS A 250 7.79 12.41 33.57
N LEU A 251 7.06 13.48 33.87
CA LEU A 251 6.73 13.92 35.23
C LEU A 251 6.00 12.81 36.01
N ALA A 252 5.00 12.18 35.39
CA ALA A 252 4.27 11.07 36.01
C ALA A 252 5.18 9.85 36.30
N ARG A 253 6.13 9.55 35.42
CA ARG A 253 7.12 8.48 35.63
C ARG A 253 8.14 8.82 36.71
N ALA A 254 8.63 10.06 36.72
CA ALA A 254 9.56 10.56 37.72
C ALA A 254 8.93 10.54 39.12
N ALA A 255 7.66 10.97 39.24
CA ALA A 255 6.89 10.92 40.48
C ALA A 255 6.79 9.49 41.03
N LYS A 256 6.53 8.49 40.19
CA LYS A 256 6.47 7.07 40.61
C LYS A 256 7.82 6.53 41.10
N LYS A 257 8.93 7.04 40.57
CA LYS A 257 10.29 6.59 40.89
C LYS A 257 10.99 7.48 41.92
N MET A 258 10.32 8.54 42.40
CA MET A 258 10.92 9.57 43.26
C MET A 258 12.17 10.22 42.64
N ASN A 259 12.19 10.37 41.32
CA ASN A 259 13.28 11.04 40.61
C ASN A 259 13.01 12.53 40.51
N TYR A 260 14.06 13.35 40.65
CA TYR A 260 14.00 14.77 40.38
C TYR A 260 14.05 15.04 38.87
N VAL A 261 13.33 16.08 38.45
CA VAL A 261 13.38 16.62 37.08
C VAL A 261 13.46 18.13 37.16
N THR A 262 14.10 18.75 36.17
CA THR A 262 14.25 20.21 36.10
C THR A 262 13.62 20.72 34.82
N LEU A 263 12.74 21.71 34.91
CA LEU A 263 12.20 22.42 33.76
C LEU A 263 12.93 23.76 33.60
N LEU A 264 13.46 24.01 32.42
CA LEU A 264 14.09 25.27 32.03
C LEU A 264 13.28 25.91 30.90
N LEU A 265 12.92 27.18 31.07
CA LEU A 265 12.34 28.02 30.03
C LEU A 265 13.42 28.98 29.53
N LEU A 266 13.51 29.14 28.22
CA LEU A 266 14.51 29.93 27.51
C LEU A 266 13.76 30.90 26.59
N ASP A 267 14.17 32.16 26.58
CA ASP A 267 13.66 33.18 25.66
C ASP A 267 14.86 33.81 24.93
N LEU A 268 14.69 34.15 23.64
CA LEU A 268 15.75 34.81 22.88
C LEU A 268 15.64 36.32 23.01
N ASP A 269 16.52 36.88 23.84
CA ASP A 269 16.59 38.31 24.07
C ASP A 269 16.70 39.12 22.76
N HIS A 270 15.88 40.16 22.67
CA HIS A 270 15.86 41.09 21.54
C HIS A 270 15.62 40.45 20.16
N PHE A 271 14.98 39.28 20.08
CA PHE A 271 14.72 38.60 18.81
C PHE A 271 13.95 39.47 17.81
N LYS A 272 12.96 40.24 18.28
CA LYS A 272 12.25 41.20 17.45
C LYS A 272 13.17 42.20 16.74
N LYS A 273 14.23 42.70 17.40
CA LYS A 273 15.19 43.63 16.81
C LYS A 273 15.96 42.98 15.66
N VAL A 274 16.25 41.69 15.75
CA VAL A 274 16.89 40.92 14.67
C VAL A 274 15.96 40.87 13.45
N ASN A 275 14.68 40.54 13.65
CA ASN A 275 13.70 40.54 12.57
C ASN A 275 13.53 41.93 11.94
N ASP A 276 13.44 42.98 12.76
CA ASP A 276 13.25 44.34 12.28
C ASP A 276 14.46 44.87 11.50
N THR A 277 15.68 44.44 11.86
CA THR A 277 16.93 44.91 11.23
C THR A 277 17.33 44.09 10.00
N TYR A 278 17.12 42.77 10.04
CA TYR A 278 17.67 41.83 9.05
C TYR A 278 16.59 41.01 8.31
N GLY A 279 15.32 41.24 8.62
CA GLY A 279 14.18 40.53 8.03
C GLY A 279 13.89 39.18 8.70
N HIS A 280 12.69 38.67 8.46
CA HIS A 280 12.21 37.40 9.03
C HIS A 280 13.09 36.19 8.66
N ASP A 281 13.61 36.14 7.43
CA ASP A 281 14.52 35.06 7.01
C ASP A 281 15.78 34.96 7.88
N ALA A 282 16.25 36.09 8.42
CA ALA A 282 17.37 36.11 9.34
C ALA A 282 16.97 35.60 10.73
N GLY A 283 15.80 35.99 11.24
CA GLY A 283 15.25 35.46 12.48
C GLY A 283 15.04 33.94 12.44
N ASP A 284 14.52 33.43 11.34
CA ASP A 284 14.36 31.98 11.13
C ASP A 284 15.69 31.23 11.20
N ARG A 285 16.76 31.82 10.64
CA ARG A 285 18.12 31.26 10.75
C ARG A 285 18.62 31.27 12.20
N VAL A 286 18.35 32.34 12.95
CA VAL A 286 18.72 32.43 14.38
C VAL A 286 18.00 31.35 15.19
N LEU A 287 16.68 31.20 15.01
CA LEU A 287 15.90 30.18 15.73
C LEU A 287 16.37 28.76 15.39
N LYS A 288 16.64 28.47 14.11
CA LYS A 288 17.21 27.19 13.68
C LYS A 288 18.60 26.93 14.28
N ALA A 289 19.45 27.96 14.32
CA ALA A 289 20.79 27.85 14.89
C ALA A 289 20.72 27.62 16.40
N PHE A 290 19.88 28.38 17.12
CA PHE A 290 19.67 28.20 18.55
C PHE A 290 19.15 26.80 18.86
N ALA A 291 18.13 26.33 18.15
CA ALA A 291 17.57 24.99 18.35
C ALA A 291 18.64 23.90 18.16
N ARG A 292 19.42 23.96 17.08
CA ARG A 292 20.50 22.99 16.83
C ARG A 292 21.58 23.03 17.90
N THR A 293 22.03 24.22 18.27
CA THR A 293 23.07 24.40 19.30
C THR A 293 22.59 23.84 20.63
N THR A 294 21.39 24.22 21.09
CA THR A 294 20.85 23.72 22.36
C THR A 294 20.65 22.22 22.33
N GLN A 295 20.05 21.67 21.27
CA GLN A 295 19.83 20.23 21.15
C GLN A 295 21.13 19.41 21.18
N SER A 296 22.24 19.95 20.67
CA SER A 296 23.56 19.30 20.73
C SER A 296 24.15 19.19 22.14
N GLN A 297 23.65 19.97 23.09
CA GLN A 297 24.10 19.98 24.48
C GLN A 297 23.25 19.10 25.41
N LEU A 298 22.14 18.55 24.92
CA LEU A 298 21.19 17.78 25.73
C LEU A 298 21.52 16.29 25.73
N GLY A 299 21.28 15.65 26.88
CA GLY A 299 21.56 14.23 27.08
C GLY A 299 20.46 13.32 26.54
N ASN A 300 20.78 12.03 26.47
CA ASN A 300 19.79 11.00 26.14
C ASN A 300 18.68 10.98 27.19
N GLY A 301 17.47 11.34 26.78
CA GLY A 301 16.30 11.32 27.66
C GLY A 301 15.85 12.70 28.14
N ASP A 302 16.51 13.80 27.79
CA ASP A 302 15.96 15.14 27.99
C ASP A 302 14.88 15.43 26.93
N LEU A 303 13.97 16.37 27.22
CA LEU A 303 13.01 16.90 26.23
C LEU A 303 13.39 18.31 25.86
N PHE A 304 13.22 18.66 24.59
CA PHE A 304 13.41 20.02 24.10
C PHE A 304 12.32 20.37 23.10
N GLY A 305 11.66 21.51 23.31
CA GLY A 305 10.60 21.98 22.45
C GLY A 305 10.50 23.49 22.36
N ARG A 306 9.85 23.98 21.32
CA ARG A 306 9.52 25.39 21.11
C ARG A 306 8.11 25.65 21.62
N VAL A 307 7.97 26.50 22.64
CA VAL A 307 6.69 26.75 23.35
C VAL A 307 6.01 28.05 22.94
N GLY A 308 6.75 28.94 22.27
CA GLY A 308 6.28 30.23 21.74
C GLY A 308 7.02 30.65 20.47
N GLY A 309 6.90 31.91 20.09
CA GLY A 309 7.57 32.46 18.90
C GLY A 309 9.09 32.42 19.02
N GLU A 310 9.63 32.94 20.12
CA GLU A 310 11.07 32.94 20.44
C GLU A 310 11.40 32.17 21.73
N GLU A 311 10.38 31.52 22.30
CA GLU A 311 10.45 30.79 23.57
C GLU A 311 10.67 29.29 23.37
N PHE A 312 11.60 28.73 24.13
CA PHE A 312 11.95 27.32 24.15
C PHE A 312 11.86 26.75 25.57
N ALA A 313 11.70 25.43 25.67
CA ALA A 313 11.63 24.73 26.95
C ALA A 313 12.45 23.44 26.91
N VAL A 314 13.20 23.18 27.99
CA VAL A 314 13.96 21.94 28.22
C VAL A 314 13.46 21.26 29.48
N LEU A 315 13.17 19.96 29.42
CA LEU A 315 12.92 19.14 30.61
C LEU A 315 14.09 18.16 30.79
N PHE A 316 14.88 18.38 31.83
CA PHE A 316 15.98 17.50 32.22
C PHE A 316 15.46 16.32 33.02
N CYS A 317 15.69 15.10 32.53
CA CYS A 317 15.13 13.88 33.11
C CYS A 317 16.17 12.97 33.76
N SER A 318 17.46 13.26 33.56
CA SER A 318 18.58 12.63 34.25
C SER A 318 19.35 13.68 35.05
N VAL A 319 18.77 14.14 36.16
CA VAL A 319 19.55 14.84 37.17
C VAL A 319 19.86 13.81 38.23
N ALA A 320 20.97 13.09 38.04
CA ALA A 320 21.57 12.22 39.05
C ALA A 320 22.45 13.05 39.97
#